data_AF-A0A0X3U3Z3-F1
#
_entry.id   AF-A0A0X3U3Z3-F1
#
_cell.length_a   1.000
_cell.length_b   1.000
_cell.length_c   1.000
_cell.angle_alpha   90.00
_cell.angle_beta   90.00
_cell.angle_gamma   90.00
#
_symmetry.space_group_name_H-M   'P 1'
#
loop_
_entity.id
_entity.type
_entity.pdbx_description
1 polymer ?
#
loop_
_entity_poly.entity_id
_entity_poly.type
_entity_poly.pdbx_seq_one_letter_code
_entity_poly.pdbx_strand_id
1 'polypeptide(L)'
;MSPPIIAPPVESEKPSSPPPALCRRRELLLDIFAMNSFSWAIAIPIELLLAGLSLQEHLQVRMLAVVFNTLIARPFGLYRLWMYRRLPGRGRLHAYLVDTFVFLSFQLPLYTGNMLLGGASWMEIATASLTFMLLAGAMGRPYGVYLDWLRRLWIRQRQHGRTRALA
;
A
#
# COMPACT_ATOMS: atom_id res chain seq x y z
N MET A 1 58.20 -17.36 -17.12
CA MET A 1 56.84 -17.93 -17.01
C MET A 1 56.28 -17.51 -15.65
N SER A 2 55.41 -16.51 -15.62
CA SER A 2 54.78 -16.04 -14.37
C SER A 2 53.63 -17.00 -14.01
N PRO A 3 53.44 -17.33 -12.72
CA PRO A 3 52.33 -18.19 -12.31
C PRO A 3 50.98 -17.47 -12.49
N PRO A 4 49.89 -18.21 -12.73
CA PRO A 4 48.56 -17.61 -12.88
C PRO A 4 48.10 -17.03 -11.55
N ILE A 5 47.62 -15.79 -11.58
CA ILE A 5 46.96 -15.13 -10.46
C ILE A 5 45.62 -15.85 -10.24
N ILE A 6 45.57 -16.69 -9.21
CA ILE A 6 44.33 -17.29 -8.72
C ILE A 6 43.51 -16.13 -8.12
N ALA A 7 42.44 -15.73 -8.80
CA ALA A 7 41.46 -14.81 -8.23
C ALA A 7 40.86 -15.43 -6.96
N PRO A 8 40.66 -14.66 -5.88
CA PRO A 8 40.02 -15.18 -4.68
C PRO A 8 38.59 -15.65 -5.01
N PRO A 9 38.05 -16.63 -4.27
CA PRO A 9 36.70 -17.12 -4.50
C PRO A 9 35.72 -15.95 -4.34
N VAL A 10 34.77 -15.82 -5.27
CA VAL A 10 33.63 -14.91 -5.12
C VAL A 10 32.85 -15.38 -3.90
N GLU A 11 33.09 -14.71 -2.78
CA GLU A 11 32.37 -14.93 -1.54
C GLU A 11 30.90 -14.62 -1.82
N SER A 12 30.07 -15.66 -1.89
CA SER A 12 28.64 -15.48 -2.10
C SER A 12 28.13 -14.66 -0.92
N GLU A 13 27.71 -13.42 -1.17
CA GLU A 13 27.03 -12.60 -0.19
C GLU A 13 25.82 -13.38 0.33
N LYS A 14 25.98 -13.98 1.50
CA LYS A 14 24.92 -14.64 2.24
C LYS A 14 23.88 -13.55 2.50
N PRO A 15 22.60 -13.72 2.10
CA PRO A 15 21.62 -12.67 2.24
C PRO A 15 21.55 -12.24 3.70
N SER A 16 21.81 -10.95 3.92
CA SER A 16 21.80 -10.29 5.22
C SER A 16 20.66 -10.82 6.09
N SER A 17 20.99 -11.20 7.33
CA SER A 17 20.08 -11.76 8.33
C SER A 17 18.70 -11.05 8.33
N PRO A 18 17.59 -11.80 8.50
CA PRO A 18 16.26 -11.23 8.43
C PRO A 18 16.13 -10.12 9.48
N PRO A 19 15.51 -8.97 9.14
CA PRO A 19 15.46 -7.82 10.03
C PRO A 19 14.80 -8.20 11.38
N PRO A 20 15.21 -7.58 12.49
CA PRO A 20 14.72 -7.94 13.81
C PRO A 20 13.19 -7.79 13.90
N ALA A 21 12.53 -8.63 14.71
CA ALA A 21 11.06 -8.70 14.78
C ALA A 21 10.36 -7.36 15.09
N LEU A 22 11.02 -6.49 15.86
CA LEU A 22 10.54 -5.12 16.12
C LEU A 22 10.50 -4.25 14.86
N CYS A 23 11.41 -4.44 13.90
CA CYS A 23 11.35 -3.75 12.61
C CYS A 23 10.13 -4.20 11.79
N ARG A 24 9.83 -5.50 11.79
CA ARG A 24 8.65 -6.05 11.09
C ARG A 24 7.33 -5.52 11.67
N ARG A 25 7.20 -5.48 13.00
CA ARG A 25 5.99 -4.94 13.67
C ARG A 25 5.79 -3.46 13.36
N ARG A 26 6.86 -2.67 13.39
CA ARG A 26 6.80 -1.23 13.08
C ARG A 26 6.38 -0.95 11.64
N GLU A 27 6.90 -1.72 10.69
CA GLU A 27 6.50 -1.60 9.29
C GLU A 27 5.05 -2.02 9.06
N LEU A 28 4.59 -3.08 9.74
CA LEU A 28 3.18 -3.48 9.73
C LEU A 28 2.28 -2.35 10.26
N LEU A 29 2.63 -1.76 11.42
CA LEU A 29 1.87 -0.65 12.00
C LEU A 29 1.85 0.57 11.07
N LEU A 30 2.96 0.87 10.40
CA LEU A 30 3.03 1.96 9.44
C LEU A 30 2.12 1.70 8.23
N ASP A 31 2.15 0.48 7.67
CA ASP A 31 1.28 0.12 6.54
C ASP A 31 -0.21 0.19 6.93
N ILE A 32 -0.56 -0.31 8.12
CA ILE A 32 -1.94 -0.23 8.68
C ILE A 32 -2.36 1.22 8.87
N PHE A 33 -1.50 2.04 9.48
CA PHE A 33 -1.76 3.45 9.71
C PHE A 33 -1.94 4.18 8.37
N ALA A 34 -1.06 3.94 7.41
CA ALA A 34 -1.12 4.56 6.09
C ALA A 34 -2.44 4.23 5.37
N MET A 35 -2.83 2.95 5.33
CA MET A 35 -4.07 2.52 4.67
C MET A 35 -5.30 3.15 5.33
N ASN A 36 -5.39 3.09 6.67
CA ASN A 36 -6.56 3.59 7.39
C ASN A 36 -6.66 5.11 7.38
N SER A 37 -5.58 5.84 7.65
CA SER A 37 -5.59 7.30 7.64
C SER A 37 -5.91 7.87 6.26
N PHE A 38 -5.37 7.27 5.19
CA PHE A 38 -5.72 7.66 3.83
C PHE A 38 -7.18 7.37 3.51
N SER A 39 -7.67 6.18 3.86
CA SER A 39 -9.08 5.81 3.70
C SER A 39 -10.02 6.81 4.35
N TRP A 40 -9.74 7.22 5.60
CA TRP A 40 -10.53 8.23 6.31
C TRP A 40 -10.49 9.60 5.62
N ALA A 41 -9.31 10.07 5.23
CA ALA A 41 -9.15 11.38 4.57
C ALA A 41 -9.99 11.51 3.29
N ILE A 42 -10.16 10.40 2.56
CA ILE A 42 -10.90 10.36 1.31
C ILE A 42 -12.38 10.05 1.52
N ALA A 43 -12.69 9.19 2.49
CA ALA A 43 -14.06 8.79 2.76
C ALA A 43 -14.89 9.95 3.31
N ILE A 44 -14.37 10.79 4.20
CA ILE A 44 -15.14 11.90 4.80
C ILE A 44 -15.81 12.79 3.74
N PRO A 45 -15.10 13.37 2.74
CA PRO A 45 -15.74 14.21 1.74
C PRO A 45 -16.68 13.41 0.83
N ILE A 46 -16.36 12.16 0.49
CA ILE A 46 -17.20 11.34 -0.39
C ILE A 46 -18.50 10.92 0.33
N GLU A 47 -18.41 10.51 1.58
CA GLU A 47 -19.51 9.90 2.33
C GLU A 47 -20.42 10.95 2.95
N LEU A 48 -19.85 11.98 3.58
CA LEU A 48 -20.65 12.99 4.26
C LEU A 48 -21.13 14.09 3.30
N LEU A 49 -20.30 14.50 2.33
CA LEU A 49 -20.65 15.63 1.44
C LEU A 49 -21.34 15.17 0.15
N LEU A 50 -20.83 14.12 -0.51
CA LEU A 50 -21.35 13.68 -1.81
C LEU A 50 -22.46 12.64 -1.68
N ALA A 51 -22.28 11.63 -0.82
CA ALA A 51 -23.26 10.56 -0.61
C ALA A 51 -24.34 10.92 0.42
N GLY A 52 -24.13 11.98 1.21
CA GLY A 52 -25.10 12.46 2.19
C GLY A 52 -25.37 11.50 3.35
N LEU A 53 -24.41 10.63 3.68
CA LEU A 53 -24.52 9.71 4.82
C LEU A 53 -24.54 10.49 6.14
N SER A 54 -25.34 10.03 7.10
CA SER A 54 -25.28 10.51 8.48
C SER A 54 -23.94 10.15 9.12
N LEU A 55 -23.56 10.86 10.20
CA LEU A 55 -22.34 10.54 10.95
C LEU A 55 -22.33 9.11 11.49
N GLN A 56 -23.51 8.57 11.85
CA GLN A 56 -23.63 7.22 12.36
C GLN A 56 -23.39 6.17 11.27
N GLU A 57 -23.99 6.36 10.09
CA GLU A 57 -23.78 5.49 8.93
C GLU A 57 -22.31 5.54 8.46
N HIS A 58 -21.73 6.74 8.40
CA HIS A 58 -20.30 6.91 8.13
C HIS A 58 -19.46 6.09 9.10
N LEU A 59 -19.70 6.21 10.42
CA LEU A 59 -18.96 5.43 11.42
C LEU A 59 -19.11 3.92 11.20
N GLN A 60 -20.31 3.43 10.91
CA GLN A 60 -20.55 2.00 10.67
C GLN A 60 -19.76 1.49 9.47
N VAL A 61 -19.82 2.21 8.34
CA VAL A 61 -19.06 1.87 7.13
C VAL A 61 -17.56 1.93 7.41
N ARG A 62 -17.08 2.95 8.15
CA ARG A 62 -15.66 3.10 8.48
C ARG A 62 -15.15 2.02 9.43
N MET A 63 -15.94 1.59 10.40
CA MET A 63 -15.55 0.50 11.31
C MET A 63 -15.30 -0.80 10.54
N LEU A 64 -16.19 -1.12 9.59
CA LEU A 64 -16.01 -2.27 8.70
C LEU A 64 -14.78 -2.08 7.80
N ALA A 65 -14.62 -0.89 7.21
CA ALA A 65 -13.48 -0.57 6.36
C ALA A 65 -12.14 -0.67 7.12
N VAL A 66 -12.10 -0.28 8.40
CA VAL A 66 -10.89 -0.36 9.23
C VAL A 66 -10.42 -1.81 9.39
N VAL A 67 -11.36 -2.74 9.58
CA VAL A 67 -11.03 -4.17 9.66
C VAL A 67 -10.40 -4.64 8.36
N PHE A 68 -11.05 -4.43 7.22
CA PHE A 68 -10.54 -4.87 5.92
C PHE A 68 -9.21 -4.19 5.56
N ASN A 69 -9.10 -2.88 5.75
CA ASN A 69 -7.87 -2.12 5.50
C ASN A 69 -6.70 -2.64 6.32
N THR A 70 -6.95 -3.00 7.58
CA THR A 70 -5.91 -3.55 8.47
C THR A 70 -5.43 -4.91 7.98
N LEU A 71 -6.34 -5.76 7.50
CA LEU A 71 -6.00 -7.09 6.96
C LEU A 71 -5.16 -6.98 5.67
N ILE A 72 -5.52 -6.07 4.76
CA ILE A 72 -4.87 -5.97 3.45
C ILE A 72 -3.63 -5.06 3.44
N ALA A 73 -3.44 -4.21 4.45
CA ALA A 73 -2.39 -3.18 4.46
C ALA A 73 -0.99 -3.74 4.18
N ARG A 74 -0.61 -4.84 4.84
CA ARG A 74 0.72 -5.44 4.65
C ARG A 74 0.82 -6.22 3.33
N PRO A 75 -0.13 -7.12 2.98
CA PRO A 75 -0.16 -7.74 1.66
C PRO A 75 -0.05 -6.73 0.51
N PHE A 76 -0.79 -5.62 0.61
CA PHE A 76 -0.73 -4.51 -0.34
C PHE A 76 0.68 -3.94 -0.47
N GLY A 77 1.30 -3.58 0.65
CA GLY A 77 2.63 -2.94 0.65
C GLY A 77 3.72 -3.83 0.06
N LEU A 78 3.61 -5.14 0.27
CA LEU A 78 4.51 -6.15 -0.29
C LEU A 78 4.26 -6.38 -1.78
N TYR A 79 2.99 -6.50 -2.19
CA TYR A 79 2.61 -6.69 -3.58
C TYR A 79 3.02 -5.49 -4.45
N ARG A 80 2.86 -4.27 -3.93
CA ARG A 80 3.33 -3.05 -4.57
C ARG A 80 4.84 -3.11 -4.84
N LEU A 81 5.63 -3.44 -3.83
CA LEU A 81 7.08 -3.55 -3.98
C LEU A 81 7.47 -4.64 -4.98
N TRP A 82 6.79 -5.78 -4.94
CA TRP A 82 6.99 -6.87 -5.88
C TRP A 82 6.69 -6.43 -7.32
N MET A 83 5.61 -5.67 -7.56
CA MET A 83 5.28 -5.14 -8.89
C MET A 83 6.32 -4.17 -9.42
N TYR A 84 6.80 -3.22 -8.61
CA TYR A 84 7.89 -2.33 -9.01
C TYR A 84 9.19 -3.06 -9.35
N ARG A 85 9.46 -4.22 -8.72
CA ARG A 85 10.63 -5.05 -9.04
C ARG A 85 10.41 -5.87 -10.31
N ARG A 86 9.17 -6.26 -10.61
CA ARG A 86 8.84 -7.11 -11.76
C ARG A 86 8.64 -6.32 -13.05
N LEU A 87 8.14 -5.09 -12.95
CA LEU A 87 7.88 -4.18 -14.06
C LEU A 87 8.91 -3.04 -14.02
N PRO A 88 10.07 -3.21 -14.69
CA PRO A 88 11.06 -2.14 -14.78
C PRO A 88 10.50 -1.01 -15.66
N GLY A 89 10.44 0.19 -15.10
CA GLY A 89 9.99 1.38 -15.81
C GLY A 89 10.41 2.64 -15.09
N ARG A 90 10.42 3.76 -15.82
CA ARG A 90 10.91 5.06 -15.33
C ARG A 90 9.84 6.13 -15.54
N GLY A 91 9.87 7.15 -14.70
CA GLY A 91 9.00 8.33 -14.83
C GLY A 91 7.70 8.27 -14.03
N ARG A 92 6.98 9.40 -14.03
CA ARG A 92 5.76 9.61 -13.22
C ARG A 92 4.59 8.75 -13.68
N LEU A 93 4.45 8.55 -15.00
CA LEU A 93 3.37 7.74 -15.57
C LEU A 93 3.50 6.26 -15.17
N HIS A 94 4.70 5.69 -15.27
CA HIS A 94 4.94 4.31 -14.83
C HIS A 94 4.56 4.11 -13.36
N ALA A 95 5.01 5.01 -12.48
CA ALA A 95 4.68 4.92 -11.07
C ALA A 95 3.18 5.08 -10.80
N TYR A 96 2.50 5.93 -11.57
CA TYR A 96 1.05 6.09 -11.50
C TYR A 96 0.33 4.80 -11.89
N LEU A 97 0.69 4.21 -13.03
CA LEU A 97 0.08 2.98 -13.54
C LEU A 97 0.29 1.81 -12.57
N VAL A 98 1.50 1.61 -12.06
CA VAL A 98 1.81 0.53 -11.10
C VAL A 98 1.04 0.73 -9.79
N ASP A 99 1.06 1.95 -9.24
CA ASP A 99 0.33 2.22 -7.99
C ASP A 99 -1.17 2.05 -8.15
N THR A 100 -1.72 2.53 -9.27
CA THR A 100 -3.15 2.39 -9.62
C THR A 100 -3.54 0.93 -9.82
N PHE A 101 -2.75 0.18 -10.57
CA PHE A 101 -2.99 -1.24 -10.81
C PHE A 101 -3.01 -2.02 -9.49
N VAL A 102 -2.02 -1.79 -8.63
CA VAL A 102 -1.93 -2.44 -7.32
C VAL A 102 -3.08 -2.01 -6.40
N PHE A 103 -3.52 -0.75 -6.47
CA PHE A 103 -4.69 -0.28 -5.73
C PHE A 103 -5.97 -0.98 -6.18
N LEU A 104 -6.24 -0.99 -7.48
CA LEU A 104 -7.43 -1.61 -8.05
C LEU A 104 -7.45 -3.14 -7.84
N SER A 105 -6.30 -3.82 -7.89
CA SER A 105 -6.24 -5.27 -7.71
C SER A 105 -6.69 -5.74 -6.32
N PHE A 106 -6.61 -4.88 -5.30
CA PHE A 106 -7.12 -5.17 -3.96
C PHE A 106 -8.51 -4.60 -3.74
N GLN A 107 -8.76 -3.39 -4.23
CA GLN A 107 -10.00 -2.68 -3.94
C GLN A 107 -11.19 -3.15 -4.76
N LEU A 108 -10.98 -3.48 -6.04
CA LEU A 108 -12.06 -3.93 -6.91
C LEU A 108 -12.66 -5.27 -6.44
N PRO A 109 -11.88 -6.29 -6.02
CA PRO A 109 -12.45 -7.50 -5.44
C PRO A 109 -13.21 -7.25 -4.13
N LEU A 110 -12.71 -6.37 -3.25
CA LEU A 110 -13.40 -6.03 -2.00
C LEU A 110 -14.73 -5.32 -2.27
N TYR A 111 -14.72 -4.35 -3.18
CA TYR A 111 -15.92 -3.62 -3.59
C TYR A 111 -16.96 -4.55 -4.24
N THR A 112 -16.52 -5.37 -5.17
CA THR A 112 -17.38 -6.34 -5.87
C THR A 112 -17.95 -7.38 -4.89
N GLY A 113 -17.14 -7.86 -3.96
CA GLY A 113 -17.57 -8.77 -2.89
C GLY A 113 -18.66 -8.15 -2.01
N ASN A 114 -18.51 -6.90 -1.61
CA ASN A 114 -19.53 -6.18 -0.84
C ASN A 114 -20.85 -6.04 -1.62
N MET A 115 -20.79 -5.72 -2.92
CA MET A 115 -22.00 -5.63 -3.75
C MET A 115 -22.69 -6.98 -3.93
N LEU A 116 -21.93 -8.06 -4.13
CA LEU A 116 -22.46 -9.41 -4.24
C LEU A 116 -23.15 -9.85 -2.94
N LEU A 117 -22.52 -9.59 -1.79
CA LEU A 117 -23.11 -9.87 -0.48
C LEU A 117 -24.36 -9.01 -0.22
N GLY A 118 -24.40 -7.80 -0.79
CA GLY A 118 -25.58 -6.93 -0.77
C GLY A 118 -26.70 -7.33 -1.74
N GLY A 119 -26.51 -8.39 -2.53
CA GLY A 119 -27.52 -8.89 -3.47
C GLY A 119 -27.64 -8.09 -4.77
N ALA A 120 -26.63 -7.29 -5.13
CA ALA A 120 -26.65 -6.52 -6.38
C ALA A 120 -26.60 -7.43 -7.62
N SER A 121 -27.26 -7.00 -8.70
CA SER A 121 -27.23 -7.68 -9.99
C SER A 121 -25.88 -7.54 -10.69
N TRP A 122 -25.58 -8.45 -11.62
CA TRP A 122 -24.33 -8.41 -12.41
C TRP A 122 -24.14 -7.11 -13.20
N MET A 123 -25.23 -6.52 -13.70
CA MET A 123 -25.18 -5.28 -14.46
C MET A 123 -24.93 -4.05 -13.56
N GLU A 124 -25.53 -4.03 -12.37
CA GLU A 124 -25.23 -3.02 -11.35
C GLU A 124 -23.78 -3.11 -10.89
N ILE A 125 -23.30 -4.33 -10.60
CA ILE A 125 -21.91 -4.58 -10.22
C ILE A 125 -20.96 -4.07 -11.30
N ALA A 126 -21.21 -4.39 -12.58
CA ALA A 126 -20.33 -3.96 -13.67
C ALA A 126 -20.28 -2.42 -13.80
N THR A 127 -21.44 -1.77 -13.75
CA THR A 127 -21.55 -0.30 -13.91
C THR A 127 -20.91 0.43 -12.73
N ALA A 128 -21.20 -0.03 -11.52
CA ALA A 128 -20.66 0.54 -10.30
C ALA A 128 -19.15 0.28 -10.17
N SER A 129 -18.68 -0.91 -10.56
CA SER A 129 -17.25 -1.26 -10.62
C SER A 129 -16.49 -0.37 -11.59
N LEU A 130 -17.04 -0.05 -12.76
CA LEU A 130 -16.38 0.84 -13.70
C LEU A 130 -16.22 2.26 -13.12
N THR A 131 -17.27 2.77 -12.49
CA THR A 131 -17.26 4.08 -11.81
C THR A 131 -16.24 4.07 -10.68
N PHE A 132 -16.23 3.02 -9.88
CA PHE A 132 -15.27 2.81 -8.82
C PHE A 132 -13.84 2.75 -9.35
N MET A 133 -13.57 2.06 -10.46
CA MET A 133 -12.24 1.97 -11.06
C MET A 133 -11.71 3.34 -11.50
N LEU A 134 -12.56 4.22 -12.01
CA LEU A 134 -12.15 5.58 -12.38
C LEU A 134 -11.78 6.40 -11.14
N LEU A 135 -12.62 6.37 -10.11
CA LEU A 135 -12.40 7.09 -8.85
C LEU A 135 -11.19 6.54 -8.10
N ALA A 136 -11.16 5.22 -7.85
CA ALA A 136 -10.06 4.54 -7.18
C ALA A 136 -8.76 4.62 -7.99
N GLY A 137 -8.84 4.62 -9.33
CA GLY A 137 -7.71 4.81 -10.21
C GLY A 137 -7.05 6.17 -10.03
N ALA A 138 -7.87 7.23 -9.91
CA ALA A 138 -7.39 8.58 -9.56
C ALA A 138 -6.59 8.59 -8.24
N MET A 139 -6.96 7.72 -7.29
CA MET A 139 -6.44 7.68 -5.93
C MET A 139 -5.23 6.78 -5.72
N GLY A 140 -4.94 5.85 -6.64
CA GLY A 140 -3.85 4.89 -6.50
C GLY A 140 -2.48 5.55 -6.31
N ARG A 141 -2.13 6.52 -7.16
CA ARG A 141 -0.85 7.24 -7.05
C ARG A 141 -0.78 8.18 -5.84
N PRO A 142 -1.80 9.00 -5.52
CA PRO A 142 -1.85 9.73 -4.26
C PRO A 142 -1.58 8.85 -3.05
N TYR A 143 -2.20 7.66 -2.99
CA TYR A 143 -1.94 6.70 -1.91
C TYR A 143 -0.49 6.20 -1.90
N GLY A 144 0.05 5.81 -3.06
CA GLY A 144 1.44 5.35 -3.17
C GLY A 144 2.45 6.39 -2.72
N VAL A 145 2.25 7.67 -3.10
CA VAL A 145 3.08 8.80 -2.66
C VAL A 145 2.98 9.01 -1.16
N TYR A 146 1.77 8.95 -0.59
CA TYR A 146 1.54 9.07 0.85
C TYR A 146 2.24 7.96 1.64
N LEU A 147 2.12 6.71 1.20
CA LEU A 147 2.79 5.56 1.80
C LEU A 147 4.32 5.70 1.75
N ASP A 148 4.86 6.13 0.62
CA ASP A 148 6.31 6.36 0.48
C ASP A 148 6.80 7.50 1.37
N TRP A 149 6.00 8.56 1.52
CA TRP A 149 6.30 9.68 2.40
C TRP A 149 6.35 9.23 3.88
N LEU A 150 5.37 8.46 4.34
CA LEU A 150 5.37 7.87 5.69
C LEU A 150 6.59 6.97 5.91
N ARG A 151 6.92 6.11 4.94
CA ARG A 151 8.10 5.23 5.02
C ARG A 151 9.40 6.03 5.09
N ARG A 152 9.54 7.11 4.31
CA ARG A 152 10.71 7.98 4.34
C ARG A 152 10.87 8.69 5.68
N LEU A 153 9.80 9.23 6.25
CA LEU A 153 9.80 9.82 7.60
C LEU A 153 10.31 8.81 8.63
N TRP A 154 9.84 7.58 8.53
CA TRP A 154 10.24 6.50 9.44
C TRP A 154 11.72 6.11 9.29
N ILE A 155 12.21 6.01 8.06
CA ILE A 155 13.64 5.72 7.79
C ILE A 155 14.53 6.86 8.30
N ARG A 156 14.11 8.13 8.15
CA ARG A 156 14.86 9.30 8.65
C ARG A 156 15.00 9.28 10.18
N GLN A 157 13.96 8.85 10.91
CA GLN A 157 14.05 8.66 12.35
C GLN A 157 15.04 7.55 12.76
N ARG A 158 15.17 6.48 11.96
CA ARG A 158 16.18 5.43 12.21
C ARG A 158 17.61 5.97 12.15
N GLN A 159 17.90 6.94 11.27
CA GLN A 159 19.24 7.54 11.20
C GLN A 159 19.54 8.42 12.42
N HIS A 160 18.60 9.29 12.83
CA HIS A 160 18.80 10.19 13.96
C HIS A 160 18.95 9.46 15.31
N GLY A 161 18.24 8.35 15.52
CA GLY A 161 18.39 7.53 16.72
C GLY A 161 19.72 6.77 16.79
N ARG A 162 20.35 6.48 15.65
CA ARG A 162 21.66 5.82 15.57
C ARG A 162 22.80 6.80 15.83
N THR A 163 22.67 8.04 15.38
CA THR A 163 23.67 9.10 15.62
C THR A 163 23.71 9.53 17.09
N ARG A 164 22.56 9.53 17.80
CA ARG A 164 22.49 9.80 19.24
C ARG A 164 22.99 8.66 20.14
N ALA A 165 23.08 7.44 19.63
CA ALA A 165 23.59 6.29 20.38
C ALA A 165 25.12 6.11 20.23
N LEU A 166 25.75 6.92 19.37
CA LEU A 166 27.19 6.90 19.06
C LEU A 166 27.89 8.21 19.49
N ALA A 167 27.17 9.10 20.19
CA ALA A 167 27.67 10.33 20.80
C ALA A 167 27.47 10.23 22.31
#